data_AF-A0A931XVP2-F1
#
_entry.id   AF-A0A931XVP2-F1
#
_cell.length_a   1.000
_cell.length_b   1.000
_cell.length_c   1.000
_cell.angle_alpha   90.00
_cell.angle_beta   90.00
_cell.angle_gamma   90.00
#
_symmetry.space_group_name_H-M   'P 1'
#
loop_
_entity.id
_entity.type
_entity.pdbx_description
1 polymer ?
#
loop_
_entity_poly.entity_id
_entity_poly.type
_entity_poly.pdbx_seq_one_letter_code
_entity_poly.pdbx_strand_id
1 'polypeptide(L)' 'MAFTDHDTASDPAALAEALRLNRGVRVTPVIAVGEEVVVGFDEPRLRRLLGLEG' A
#
# COMPACT_ATOMS: atom_id res chain seq x y z
N MET A 1 6.89 -1.16 -13.89
CA MET A 1 6.51 -2.18 -12.89
C MET A 1 5.02 -2.36 -12.96
N ALA A 2 4.55 -3.61 -13.01
CA ALA A 2 3.12 -3.88 -12.89
C ALA A 2 2.70 -3.68 -11.44
N PHE A 3 1.54 -3.06 -11.22
CA PHE A 3 0.88 -2.96 -9.93
C PHE A 3 -0.61 -3.21 -10.12
N THR A 4 -1.29 -3.54 -9.01
CA THR A 4 -2.75 -3.64 -8.97
C THR A 4 -3.25 -2.54 -8.03
N ASP A 5 -4.26 -1.79 -8.49
CA ASP A 5 -4.94 -0.79 -7.68
C ASP A 5 -6.26 -1.35 -7.15
N HIS A 6 -6.56 -1.07 -5.89
CA HIS A 6 -7.77 -1.54 -5.22
C HIS A 6 -8.47 -0.36 -4.55
N ASP A 7 -9.66 -0.01 -5.05
CA ASP A 7 -10.44 1.10 -4.50
C ASP A 7 -11.19 0.68 -3.23
N THR A 8 -10.66 1.07 -2.07
CA THR A 8 -11.27 0.79 -0.76
C THR A 8 -12.64 1.46 -0.54
N ALA A 9 -13.03 2.45 -1.37
CA ALA A 9 -14.34 3.09 -1.26
C ALA A 9 -15.45 2.26 -1.91
N SER A 10 -15.13 1.53 -2.98
CA SER A 10 -16.08 0.72 -3.74
C SER A 10 -15.91 -0.79 -3.55
N ASP A 11 -14.77 -1.26 -3.04
CA ASP A 11 -14.47 -2.67 -2.76
C ASP A 11 -14.33 -2.92 -1.24
N PRO A 12 -15.34 -3.55 -0.60
CA PRO A 12 -15.29 -3.90 0.82
C PRO A 12 -14.17 -4.87 1.19
N ALA A 13 -13.74 -5.75 0.27
CA ALA A 13 -12.65 -6.69 0.51
C ALA A 13 -11.31 -5.95 0.51
N ALA A 14 -11.11 -5.01 -0.42
CA ALA A 14 -9.95 -4.12 -0.43
C ALA A 14 -9.85 -3.30 0.87
N LEU A 15 -10.98 -2.76 1.34
CA LEU A 15 -11.02 -2.03 2.62
C LEU A 15 -10.65 -2.93 3.80
N ALA A 16 -11.19 -4.15 3.86
CA ALA A 16 -10.88 -5.10 4.93
C ALA A 16 -9.38 -5.45 4.95
N GLU A 17 -8.78 -5.66 3.78
CA GLU A 17 -7.36 -5.94 3.66
C GLU A 17 -6.50 -4.73 4.06
N ALA A 18 -6.82 -3.53 3.60
CA ALA A 18 -6.13 -2.31 3.99
C ALA A 18 -6.16 -2.07 5.51
N LEU A 19 -7.31 -2.33 6.15
CA LEU A 19 -7.45 -2.27 7.60
C LEU A 19 -6.59 -3.32 8.31
N ARG A 20 -6.55 -4.55 7.79
CA ARG A 20 -5.73 -5.63 8.36
C ARG A 20 -4.25 -5.26 8.33
N LEU A 21 -3.76 -4.77 7.19
CA LEU A 21 -2.36 -4.37 6.98
C LEU A 21 -1.98 -3.14 7.83
N ASN A 22 -2.94 -2.26 8.12
CA ASN A 22 -2.71 -1.01 8.83
C ASN A 22 -3.33 -0.96 10.25
N ARG A 23 -3.42 -2.10 10.94
CA ARG A 23 -3.85 -2.19 12.35
C ARG A 23 -5.20 -1.50 12.64
N GLY A 24 -6.13 -1.57 11.68
CA GLY A 24 -7.48 -1.01 11.79
C GLY A 24 -7.59 0.49 11.47
N VAL A 25 -6.50 1.16 11.08
CA VAL A 25 -6.52 2.58 10.76
C VAL A 25 -7.00 2.79 9.31
N ARG A 26 -8.09 3.55 9.16
CA ARG A 26 -8.66 3.95 7.86
C ARG A 26 -7.84 5.09 7.24
N VAL A 27 -6.75 4.75 6.58
CA VAL A 27 -5.95 5.69 5.80
C VAL A 27 -5.57 5.07 4.47
N THR A 28 -5.44 5.90 3.45
CA THR A 28 -4.98 5.51 2.12
C THR A 28 -3.90 6.49 1.66
N PRO A 29 -2.94 6.05 0.82
CA PRO A 29 -2.78 4.69 0.32
C PRO A 29 -2.19 3.73 1.37
N VAL A 30 -2.43 2.43 1.19
CA VAL A 30 -1.68 1.34 1.85
C VAL A 30 -1.04 0.53 0.72
N ILE A 31 0.29 0.54 0.66
CA ILE A 31 1.05 0.00 -0.46
C ILE A 31 1.85 -1.21 0.04
N ALA A 32 1.55 -2.39 -0.50
CA ALA A 32 2.33 -3.59 -0.24
C ALA A 32 3.38 -3.78 -1.34
N VAL A 33 4.64 -3.94 -0.95
CA VAL A 33 5.77 -4.25 -1.85
C VAL A 33 6.47 -5.49 -1.32
N GLY A 34 6.19 -6.65 -1.92
CA GLY A 34 6.65 -7.93 -1.36
C GLY A 34 6.05 -8.17 0.03
N GLU A 35 6.91 -8.38 1.02
CA GLU A 35 6.51 -8.55 2.44
C GLU A 35 6.41 -7.22 3.20
N GLU A 36 6.80 -6.11 2.57
CA GLU A 36 6.81 -4.79 3.19
C GLU A 36 5.50 -4.04 2.96
N VAL A 37 5.04 -3.35 4.00
CA VAL A 37 3.86 -2.47 3.94
C VAL A 37 4.29 -1.03 4.21
N VAL A 38 3.87 -0.14 3.31
CA VAL A 38 4.00 1.32 3.43
C VAL A 38 2.61 1.89 3.62
N VAL A 39 2.43 2.64 4.70
CA VAL A 39 1.17 3.32 5.03
C VAL A 39 1.34 4.81 4.72
N GLY A 40 0.43 5.36 3.93
CA GLY A 40 0.59 6.68 3.32
C GLY A 40 1.53 6.62 2.12
N PHE A 41 1.95 7.81 1.66
CA PHE A 41 2.87 7.94 0.53
C PHE A 41 4.24 8.39 1.02
N ASP A 42 5.23 7.50 0.90
CA ASP A 42 6.63 7.73 1.22
C ASP A 42 7.47 7.41 -0.02
N GLU A 43 7.65 8.41 -0.89
CA GLU A 43 8.37 8.24 -2.15
C GLU A 43 9.80 7.73 -1.94
N PRO A 44 10.64 8.31 -1.05
CA PRO A 44 11.97 7.78 -0.80
C PRO A 44 11.97 6.29 -0.43
N ARG A 45 11.10 5.85 0.48
CA ARG A 45 11.00 4.44 0.88
C ARG A 45 10.56 3.56 -0.28
N LEU A 46 9.55 3.98 -1.03
CA LEU A 46 9.05 3.24 -2.20
C LEU A 46 10.14 3.08 -3.26
N ARG A 47 10.95 4.12 -3.52
CA ARG A 47 12.07 4.01 -4.46
C ARG A 47 13.09 2.95 -4.02
N ARG A 48 13.39 2.85 -2.72
CA ARG A 48 14.27 1.80 -2.18
C ARG A 48 13.68 0.42 -2.39
N LEU A 49 12.42 0.24 -1.98
CA LEU A 49 11.72 -1.04 -2.03
C LEU A 49 11.54 -1.55 -3.47
N LEU A 50 11.41 -0.64 -4.43
CA LEU A 50 11.24 -0.94 -5.84
C LEU A 50 12.58 -1.00 -6.61
N GLY A 51 13.73 -0.80 -5.95
CA GLY A 51 15.04 -0.80 -6.62
C GLY A 51 15.21 0.32 -7.65
N LEU A 52 14.57 1.48 -7.41
CA LEU A 52 14.61 2.67 -8.26
C LEU A 52 15.61 3.72 -7.76
N GLU A 53 16.50 3.35 -6.84
CA GLU A 53 17.61 4.21 -6.43
C GLU A 53 18.66 4.24 -7.55
N GLY A 54 18.86 5.42 -8.11
CA GLY A 54 19.79 5.74 -9.19
C GLY A 54 20.02 7.24 -9.22
#